data_AF-A0A9P1GYT7-F1
#
_entry.id   AF-A0A9P1GYT7-F1
#
_cell.length_a   1.000
_cell.length_b   1.000
_cell.length_c   1.000
_cell.angle_alpha   90.00
_cell.angle_beta   90.00
_cell.angle_gamma   90.00
#
_symmetry.space_group_name_H-M   'P 1'
#
loop_
_entity.id
_entity.type
_entity.pdbx_description
1 polymer ?
#
loop_
_entity_poly.entity_id
_entity_poly.type
_entity_poly.pdbx_seq_one_letter_code
_entity_poly.pdbx_strand_id
1 'polypeptide(L)'
;MMGADKEVTEKESKSTTSARESFFLDFARELRIRVPNTILMVTGGFRSRVGMEAALAQNACDLIGIARPAVLKPALPKEVILNSEISDEDARVDAKRIEAPWIIKKLAPKPVGAGVESSWYSKKIQQM
;
A
#
# COMPACT_ATOMS: atom_id res chain seq x y z
N MET A 1 10.70 -37.45 -7.52
CA MET A 1 10.78 -36.35 -8.50
C MET A 1 9.90 -35.23 -7.96
N MET A 2 10.38 -34.35 -7.07
CA MET A 2 11.26 -33.19 -7.32
C MET A 2 10.81 -32.32 -8.49
N GLY A 3 10.40 -31.09 -8.14
CA GLY A 3 10.61 -29.90 -8.95
C GLY A 3 9.41 -29.41 -9.74
N ALA A 4 8.74 -28.38 -9.22
CA ALA A 4 8.50 -27.14 -9.96
C ALA A 4 7.97 -26.09 -8.98
N ASP A 5 8.88 -25.59 -8.14
CA ASP A 5 8.72 -24.30 -7.48
C ASP A 5 8.55 -23.25 -8.59
N LYS A 6 7.36 -22.67 -8.70
CA LYS A 6 7.14 -21.54 -9.60
C LYS A 6 7.81 -20.31 -9.00
N GLU A 7 8.98 -19.98 -9.55
CA GLU A 7 9.60 -18.67 -9.41
C GLU A 7 8.60 -17.59 -9.83
N VAL A 8 8.17 -16.79 -8.86
CA VAL A 8 7.38 -15.58 -9.12
C VAL A 8 8.32 -14.54 -9.67
N THR A 9 8.38 -14.45 -11.00
CA THR A 9 9.15 -13.45 -11.72
C THR A 9 8.60 -12.05 -11.45
N GLU A 10 9.50 -11.14 -11.07
CA GLU A 10 9.33 -9.74 -10.67
C GLU A 10 8.45 -8.88 -11.63
N LYS A 11 8.24 -9.36 -12.86
CA LYS A 11 7.56 -8.65 -13.97
C LYS A 11 6.02 -8.66 -13.88
N GLU A 12 5.39 -9.63 -13.19
CA GLU A 12 3.92 -9.64 -12.98
C GLU A 12 3.45 -8.69 -11.86
N SER A 13 4.37 -8.19 -11.03
CA SER A 13 4.03 -7.34 -9.88
C SER A 13 3.58 -5.92 -10.29
N LYS A 14 4.09 -5.39 -11.42
CA LYS A 14 3.82 -4.01 -11.87
C LYS A 14 2.37 -3.85 -12.38
N SER A 15 1.86 -4.79 -13.17
CA SER A 15 0.48 -4.73 -13.71
C SER A 15 -0.58 -4.84 -12.62
N THR A 16 -0.37 -5.72 -11.65
CA THR A 16 -1.30 -5.91 -10.52
C THR A 16 -1.30 -4.73 -9.56
N THR A 17 -0.21 -3.98 -9.45
CA THR A 17 -0.10 -2.82 -8.55
C THR A 17 -0.83 -1.61 -9.12
N SER A 18 -0.60 -1.28 -10.39
CA SER A 18 -1.34 -0.20 -11.07
C SER A 18 -2.85 -0.50 -11.12
N ALA A 19 -3.23 -1.76 -11.38
CA ALA A 19 -4.64 -2.17 -11.36
C ALA A 19 -5.30 -2.04 -9.97
N ARG A 20 -4.54 -2.18 -8.88
CA ARG A 20 -5.05 -1.98 -7.51
C ARG A 20 -5.20 -0.51 -7.17
N GLU A 21 -4.29 0.34 -7.64
CA GLU A 21 -4.41 1.80 -7.49
C GLU A 21 -5.65 2.34 -8.21
N SER A 22 -5.90 1.86 -9.44
CA SER A 22 -7.06 2.33 -10.20
C SER A 22 -8.38 1.98 -9.52
N PHE A 23 -8.50 0.77 -8.93
CA PHE A 23 -9.75 0.32 -8.31
C PHE A 23 -10.30 1.30 -7.26
N PHE A 24 -9.47 1.76 -6.33
CA PHE A 24 -9.91 2.69 -5.27
C PHE A 24 -10.19 4.10 -5.81
N LEU A 25 -9.43 4.54 -6.82
CA LEU A 25 -9.63 5.83 -7.46
C LEU A 25 -10.89 5.87 -8.32
N ASP A 26 -11.20 4.80 -9.04
CA ASP A 26 -12.42 4.67 -9.83
C ASP A 26 -13.65 4.77 -8.92
N PHE A 27 -13.63 4.07 -7.78
CA PHE A 27 -14.68 4.20 -6.78
C PHE A 27 -14.78 5.63 -6.21
N ALA A 28 -13.65 6.28 -5.92
CA ALA A 28 -13.63 7.64 -5.38
C ALA A 28 -14.20 8.67 -6.37
N ARG A 29 -13.92 8.51 -7.68
CA ARG A 29 -14.50 9.36 -8.74
C ARG A 29 -16.02 9.22 -8.81
N GLU A 30 -16.53 7.99 -8.79
CA GLU A 30 -17.97 7.74 -8.75
C GLU A 30 -18.63 8.31 -7.49
N LEU A 31 -17.95 8.22 -6.35
CA LEU A 31 -18.43 8.79 -5.10
C LEU A 31 -18.47 10.33 -5.17
N ARG A 32 -17.45 10.97 -5.73
CA ARG A 32 -17.37 12.43 -5.90
C ARG A 32 -18.58 13.01 -6.64
N ILE A 33 -19.08 12.31 -7.66
CA ILE A 33 -20.28 12.72 -8.41
C ILE A 33 -21.50 12.81 -7.48
N ARG A 34 -21.61 11.90 -6.51
CA ARG A 34 -22.74 11.83 -5.58
C ARG A 34 -22.59 12.78 -4.38
N VAL A 35 -21.36 13.07 -3.97
CA VAL A 35 -21.04 13.93 -2.82
C VAL A 35 -20.00 15.00 -3.17
N PRO A 36 -20.31 15.95 -4.07
CA PRO A 36 -19.32 16.87 -4.66
C PRO A 36 -18.64 17.79 -3.64
N ASN A 37 -19.31 18.10 -2.53
CA ASN A 37 -18.82 19.03 -1.51
C ASN A 37 -18.15 18.33 -0.32
N THR A 38 -18.08 16.99 -0.33
CA THR A 38 -17.49 16.22 0.77
C THR A 38 -16.02 15.97 0.50
N ILE A 39 -15.18 16.21 1.51
CA ILE A 39 -13.75 15.89 1.45
C ILE A 39 -13.58 14.37 1.39
N LEU A 40 -12.92 13.89 0.33
CA LEU A 40 -12.63 12.48 0.10
C LEU A 40 -11.17 12.17 0.41
N MET A 41 -10.95 11.26 1.36
CA MET A 41 -9.64 10.67 1.62
C MET A 41 -9.60 9.23 1.12
N VAL A 42 -8.73 8.94 0.16
CA VAL A 42 -8.52 7.57 -0.31
C VAL A 42 -7.37 6.95 0.46
N THR A 43 -7.64 5.83 1.13
CA THR A 43 -6.64 5.09 1.90
C THR A 43 -6.34 3.77 1.20
N GLY A 44 -5.06 3.52 0.88
CA GLY A 44 -4.63 2.33 0.15
C GLY A 44 -4.50 2.55 -1.37
N GLY A 45 -3.95 1.55 -2.06
CA GLY A 45 -3.58 1.68 -3.48
C GLY A 45 -2.19 2.29 -3.66
N PHE A 46 -1.95 3.51 -3.17
CA PHE A 46 -0.78 4.31 -3.53
C PHE A 46 0.59 3.70 -3.19
N ARG A 47 1.48 3.67 -4.19
CA ARG A 47 2.87 3.16 -4.11
C ARG A 47 3.93 4.11 -4.66
N SER A 48 3.55 5.20 -5.34
CA SER A 48 4.50 6.20 -5.85
C SER A 48 3.97 7.63 -5.66
N ARG A 49 4.90 8.60 -5.60
CA ARG A 49 4.57 10.03 -5.62
C ARG A 49 3.71 10.39 -6.83
N VAL A 50 4.13 9.98 -8.02
CA VAL A 50 3.41 10.25 -9.28
C VAL A 50 1.96 9.78 -9.22
N GLY A 51 1.69 8.59 -8.66
CA GLY A 51 0.33 8.09 -8.53
C GLY A 51 -0.52 8.91 -7.56
N MET A 52 0.08 9.42 -6.47
CA MET A 52 -0.58 10.30 -5.51
C MET A 52 -0.90 11.66 -6.12
N GLU A 53 0.07 12.27 -6.80
CA GLU A 53 -0.09 13.57 -7.46
C GLU A 53 -1.14 13.50 -8.57
N ALA A 54 -1.12 12.45 -9.38
CA ALA A 54 -2.13 12.24 -10.42
C ALA A 54 -3.55 12.13 -9.84
N ALA A 55 -3.73 11.44 -8.71
CA ALA A 55 -5.02 11.32 -8.05
C ALA A 55 -5.56 12.67 -7.54
N LEU A 56 -4.69 13.49 -6.96
CA LEU A 56 -5.02 14.84 -6.49
C LEU A 56 -5.33 15.77 -7.67
N ALA A 57 -4.49 15.77 -8.70
CA ALA A 57 -4.65 16.64 -9.88
C ALA A 57 -5.93 16.32 -10.67
N GLN A 58 -6.35 15.05 -10.70
CA GLN A 58 -7.58 14.61 -11.34
C GLN A 58 -8.83 14.79 -10.47
N ASN A 59 -8.69 15.38 -9.27
CA ASN A 59 -9.78 15.52 -8.29
C ASN A 59 -10.46 14.17 -7.93
N ALA A 60 -9.72 13.06 -8.02
CA ALA A 60 -10.23 11.76 -7.62
C ALA A 60 -10.38 11.67 -6.10
N CYS A 61 -9.52 12.36 -5.35
CA CYS A 61 -9.60 12.55 -3.91
C CYS A 61 -8.95 13.86 -3.50
N ASP A 62 -9.25 14.33 -2.29
CA ASP A 62 -8.64 15.52 -1.68
C ASP A 62 -7.44 15.18 -0.81
N LEU A 63 -7.44 13.98 -0.22
CA LEU A 63 -6.42 13.53 0.72
C LEU A 63 -5.94 12.11 0.39
N ILE A 64 -4.65 11.90 0.59
CA ILE A 64 -3.97 10.61 0.41
C ILE A 64 -3.70 9.98 1.76
N GLY A 65 -4.26 8.79 1.99
CA GLY A 65 -4.02 8.00 3.19
C GLY A 65 -2.95 6.93 3.00
N ILE A 66 -1.87 7.00 3.79
CA ILE A 66 -0.78 6.02 3.82
C ILE A 66 -0.76 5.32 5.19
N ALA A 67 -0.95 4.00 5.20
CA ALA A 67 -1.00 3.20 6.43
C ALA A 67 0.33 2.46 6.70
N ARG A 68 0.44 1.20 6.24
CA ARG A 68 1.59 0.32 6.53
C ARG A 68 2.98 0.93 6.26
N PRO A 69 3.22 1.66 5.15
CA PRO A 69 4.52 2.30 4.93
C PRO A 69 4.86 3.36 5.99
N ALA A 70 3.87 4.13 6.47
CA ALA A 70 4.08 5.16 7.49
C ALA A 70 4.48 4.55 8.85
N VAL A 71 4.05 3.33 9.16
CA VAL A 71 4.48 2.57 10.34
C VAL A 71 5.94 2.10 10.25
N LEU A 72 6.52 2.01 9.05
CA LEU A 72 7.93 1.64 8.91
C LEU A 72 8.84 2.87 8.91
N LYS A 73 8.32 3.99 8.40
CA LYS A 73 9.03 5.25 8.28
C LYS A 73 8.09 6.41 8.61
N PRO A 74 8.03 6.89 9.87
CA PRO A 74 7.12 7.97 10.26
C PRO A 74 7.38 9.28 9.51
N ALA A 75 8.65 9.56 9.19
CA ALA A 75 9.06 10.72 8.40
C ALA A 75 8.87 10.55 6.88
N LEU A 76 8.17 9.49 6.42
CA LEU A 76 7.95 9.19 5.00
C LEU A 76 7.44 10.38 4.18
N PRO A 77 6.48 11.21 4.66
CA PRO A 77 6.02 12.36 3.88
C PRO A 77 7.17 13.32 3.55
N LYS A 78 7.97 13.69 4.56
CA LYS A 78 9.06 14.65 4.41
C LYS A 78 10.25 14.07 3.66
N GLU A 79 10.62 12.83 3.95
CA GLU A 79 11.86 12.24 3.45
C GLU A 79 11.73 11.59 2.09
N VAL A 80 10.52 11.19 1.67
CA VAL A 80 10.30 10.43 0.43
C VAL A 80 9.23 11.03 -0.47
N ILE A 81 8.03 11.29 0.05
CA ILE A 81 6.88 11.68 -0.81
C ILE A 81 6.98 13.14 -1.27
N LEU A 82 7.40 14.05 -0.39
CA LEU A 82 7.47 15.49 -0.66
C LEU A 82 8.92 15.98 -0.85
N ASN A 83 9.89 15.06 -0.90
CA ASN A 83 11.30 15.39 -0.99
C ASN A 83 11.71 15.61 -2.46
N SER A 84 11.93 16.84 -2.89
CA SER A 84 12.33 17.16 -4.28
C SER A 84 13.68 16.55 -4.70
N GLU A 85 14.52 16.16 -3.75
CA GLU A 85 15.85 15.59 -4.03
C GLU A 85 15.79 14.12 -4.46
N ILE A 86 14.64 13.47 -4.31
CA ILE A 86 14.42 12.09 -4.75
C ILE A 86 13.66 12.13 -6.06
N SER A 87 14.18 11.39 -7.05
CA SER A 87 13.54 11.21 -8.36
C SER A 87 12.13 10.63 -8.23
N ASP A 88 11.27 10.89 -9.20
CA ASP A 88 9.91 10.36 -9.21
C ASP A 88 9.88 8.82 -9.28
N GLU A 89 10.89 8.23 -9.92
CA GLU A 89 11.08 6.79 -10.03
C GLU A 89 11.40 6.15 -8.67
N ASP A 90 12.19 6.85 -7.85
CA ASP A 90 12.67 6.37 -6.55
C ASP A 90 11.74 6.76 -5.39
N ALA A 91 10.84 7.72 -5.59
CA ALA A 91 9.86 8.18 -4.60
C ALA A 91 8.70 7.17 -4.41
N ARG A 92 9.03 5.99 -3.88
CA ARG A 92 8.12 4.85 -3.69
C ARG A 92 7.80 4.58 -2.22
N VAL A 93 6.59 4.05 -1.96
CA VAL A 93 6.05 3.81 -0.61
C VAL A 93 5.61 2.36 -0.39
N ASP A 94 6.58 1.44 -0.49
CA ASP A 94 6.32 0.02 -0.39
C ASP A 94 6.09 -0.43 1.07
N ALA A 95 5.18 -1.39 1.24
CA ALA A 95 4.90 -2.01 2.53
C ALA A 95 5.62 -3.35 2.65
N LYS A 96 6.21 -3.64 3.81
CA LYS A 96 6.80 -4.95 4.09
C LYS A 96 5.71 -5.98 4.37
N ARG A 97 5.57 -6.99 3.52
CA ARG A 97 4.72 -8.14 3.82
C ARG A 97 5.39 -8.98 4.91
N ILE A 98 4.70 -9.19 6.02
CA ILE A 98 5.20 -10.04 7.11
C ILE A 98 4.64 -11.44 6.91
N GLU A 99 5.51 -12.37 6.53
CA GLU A 99 5.12 -13.76 6.44
C GLU A 99 5.16 -14.45 7.78
N ALA A 100 4.11 -15.22 8.09
CA ALA A 100 4.12 -16.10 9.24
C ALA A 100 5.23 -17.16 9.08
N PRO A 101 6.04 -17.42 10.13
CA PRO A 101 6.97 -18.53 10.15
C PRO A 101 6.27 -19.84 9.74
N TRP A 102 6.99 -20.69 8.99
CA TRP A 102 6.46 -21.93 8.42
C TRP A 102 5.79 -22.85 9.46
N ILE A 103 6.25 -22.82 10.71
CA ILE A 103 5.70 -23.62 11.80
C ILE A 103 4.28 -23.18 12.18
N ILE A 104 4.00 -21.87 12.12
CA ILE A 104 2.67 -21.30 12.39
C ILE A 104 1.71 -21.65 11.25
N LYS A 105 2.19 -21.64 9.99
CA LYS A 105 1.41 -22.05 8.82
C LYS A 105 0.96 -23.52 8.89
N LYS A 106 1.71 -24.40 9.59
CA LYS A 106 1.38 -25.83 9.76
C LYS A 106 0.46 -26.13 10.95
N LEU A 107 0.59 -25.38 12.05
CA LEU A 107 -0.10 -25.70 13.31
C LEU A 107 -1.37 -24.87 13.57
N ALA A 108 -1.54 -23.73 12.89
CA ALA A 108 -2.65 -22.82 13.16
C ALA A 108 -3.80 -22.97 12.14
N PRO A 109 -5.08 -22.86 12.57
CA PRO A 109 -6.20 -22.79 11.64
C PRO A 109 -6.05 -21.58 10.70
N LYS A 110 -6.39 -21.76 9.42
CA LYS A 110 -6.20 -20.80 8.31
C LYS A 110 -6.47 -19.30 8.61
N PRO A 111 -7.45 -18.88 9.45
CA PRO A 111 -7.63 -17.45 9.76
C PRO A 111 -6.52 -16.82 10.62
N VAL A 112 -5.69 -17.60 11.33
CA VAL A 112 -4.65 -17.05 12.24
C VAL A 112 -3.56 -16.29 11.46
N GLY A 113 -3.28 -16.67 10.21
CA GLY A 113 -2.29 -16.00 9.37
C GLY A 113 -2.63 -14.53 9.05
N ALA A 114 -3.92 -14.16 9.02
CA ALA A 114 -4.35 -12.78 8.77
C ALA A 114 -4.06 -11.84 9.96
N GLY A 115 -4.04 -12.38 11.19
CA GLY A 115 -3.76 -11.60 12.39
C GLY A 115 -2.28 -11.30 12.62
N VAL A 116 -1.37 -12.14 12.09
CA VAL A 116 0.08 -12.01 12.35
C VAL A 116 0.65 -10.70 11.80
N GLU A 117 0.28 -10.32 10.58
CA GLU A 117 0.75 -9.07 9.97
C GLU A 117 0.22 -7.86 10.76
N SER A 118 -1.07 -7.85 11.09
CA SER A 118 -1.68 -6.80 11.91
C SER A 118 -1.02 -6.69 13.29
N SER A 119 -0.84 -7.80 14.00
CA SER A 119 -0.17 -7.80 15.32
C SER A 119 1.27 -7.30 15.24
N TRP A 120 2.01 -7.66 14.18
CA TRP A 120 3.38 -7.18 13.99
C TRP A 120 3.41 -5.66 13.79
N TYR A 121 2.56 -5.13 12.91
CA TYR A 121 2.46 -3.69 12.67
C TYR A 121 1.98 -2.94 13.91
N SER A 122 0.98 -3.46 14.64
CA SER A 122 0.51 -2.88 15.90
C SER A 122 1.64 -2.83 16.95
N LYS A 123 2.41 -3.90 17.09
CA LYS A 123 3.58 -3.92 17.99
C LYS A 123 4.63 -2.90 17.55
N LYS A 124 4.83 -2.72 16.24
CA LYS A 124 5.79 -1.74 15.73
C LYS A 124 5.36 -0.30 16.02
N ILE A 125 4.07 0.02 15.90
CA ILE A 125 3.51 1.34 16.29
C ILE A 125 3.75 1.60 17.77
N GLN A 126 3.54 0.60 18.65
CA GLN A 126 3.75 0.75 20.10
C GLN A 126 5.22 0.98 20.49
N GLN A 127 6.16 0.75 19.58
CA GLN A 127 7.60 0.92 19.82
C GLN A 127 8.14 2.27 19.30
N MET A 128 7.28 3.10 18.72
CA MET A 128 7.61 4.44 18.22
C MET A 128 7.38 5.49 19.28
#